data_AF-B6W6T1-F1
#
_entry.id   AF-B6W6T1-F1
#
_cell.length_a   1.000
_cell.length_b   1.000
_cell.length_c   1.000
_cell.angle_alpha   90.00
_cell.angle_beta   90.00
_cell.angle_gamma   90.00
#
_symmetry.space_group_name_H-M   'P 1'
#
loop_
_entity.id
_entity.type
_entity.pdbx_description
1 polymer ?
#
loop_
_entity_poly.entity_id
_entity_poly.type
_entity_poly.pdbx_seq_one_letter_code
_entity_poly.pdbx_strand_id
1 'polypeptide(L)'
;MGADLKEFSDKKLNLLTLSSSIISNPYLHDLIRAKGGAYGAGLMVDKYGNIGTYSYRDPNIEKTVENYKKIPDILENLRLDPNDLKNQKISKMGSYLKPQSIQAKTSLDFLRYLQGFSYKELHDKLFDIKNASLDDIINLKDSYKNILDKNNLTVFGNREKIRENKNYFDKIIDLDS
;
A
#
# COMPACT_ATOMS: atom_id res chain seq x y z
N MET A 1 8.66 -0.74 5.37
CA MET A 1 8.18 -2.01 5.95
C MET A 1 7.37 -2.73 4.91
N GLY A 2 7.65 -4.00 4.65
CA GLY A 2 6.90 -4.81 3.68
C GLY A 2 7.09 -6.32 3.85
N ALA A 3 6.23 -7.11 3.20
CA ALA A 3 6.22 -8.58 3.27
C ALA A 3 5.78 -9.19 1.92
N ASP A 4 6.22 -10.43 1.65
CA ASP A 4 5.76 -11.30 0.55
C ASP A 4 4.50 -12.07 1.01
N LEU A 5 3.41 -11.99 0.25
CA LEU A 5 2.07 -12.46 0.62
C LEU A 5 1.64 -13.77 -0.10
N LYS A 6 2.56 -14.69 -0.43
CA LYS A 6 2.19 -16.05 -0.90
C LYS A 6 1.23 -16.81 0.06
N GLU A 7 1.03 -16.32 1.27
CA GLU A 7 0.13 -16.85 2.30
C GLU A 7 -1.33 -16.35 2.21
N PHE A 8 -1.65 -15.39 1.32
CA PHE A 8 -2.96 -14.73 1.26
C PHE A 8 -3.81 -15.20 0.08
N SER A 9 -5.12 -15.39 0.29
CA SER A 9 -6.04 -15.70 -0.80
C SER A 9 -6.20 -14.52 -1.77
N ASP A 10 -6.54 -14.80 -3.03
CA ASP A 10 -6.77 -13.76 -4.07
C ASP A 10 -7.75 -12.68 -3.61
N LYS A 11 -8.86 -13.09 -2.98
CA LYS A 11 -9.84 -12.17 -2.41
C LYS A 11 -9.21 -11.23 -1.39
N LYS A 12 -8.38 -11.77 -0.49
CA LYS A 12 -7.74 -10.96 0.55
C LYS A 12 -6.70 -10.00 -0.05
N LEU A 13 -5.96 -10.42 -1.08
CA LEU A 13 -5.08 -9.52 -1.83
C LEU A 13 -5.87 -8.39 -2.50
N ASN A 14 -7.01 -8.70 -3.12
CA ASN A 14 -7.89 -7.70 -3.73
C ASN A 14 -8.38 -6.68 -2.70
N LEU A 15 -8.78 -7.13 -1.51
CA LEU A 15 -9.18 -6.24 -0.41
C LEU A 15 -8.03 -5.40 0.13
N LEU A 16 -6.81 -5.95 0.24
CA LEU A 16 -5.61 -5.20 0.62
C LEU A 16 -5.32 -4.05 -0.37
N THR A 17 -5.59 -4.24 -1.66
CA THR A 17 -5.41 -3.15 -2.64
C THR A 17 -6.43 -2.03 -2.47
N LEU A 18 -7.66 -2.33 -2.02
CA LEU A 18 -8.67 -1.32 -1.72
C LEU A 18 -8.33 -0.59 -0.41
N SER A 19 -7.99 -1.33 0.64
CA SER A 19 -7.60 -0.75 1.92
C SER A 19 -6.37 0.13 1.79
N SER A 20 -5.41 -0.22 0.92
CA SER A 20 -4.22 0.60 0.69
C SER A 20 -4.57 2.00 0.22
N SER A 21 -5.59 2.16 -0.65
CA SER A 21 -6.07 3.46 -1.11
C SER A 21 -6.76 4.25 0.01
N ILE A 22 -7.62 3.58 0.79
CA ILE A 22 -8.34 4.18 1.92
C ILE A 22 -7.37 4.68 3.00
N ILE A 23 -6.37 3.88 3.35
CA ILE A 23 -5.39 4.23 4.39
C ILE A 23 -4.40 5.29 3.88
N SER A 24 -3.99 5.22 2.62
CA SER A 24 -3.05 6.20 2.06
C SER A 24 -3.64 7.61 2.05
N ASN A 25 -4.94 7.74 1.73
CA ASN A 25 -5.65 9.02 1.68
C ASN A 25 -7.06 8.86 2.30
N PRO A 26 -7.35 9.50 3.45
CA PRO A 26 -6.64 10.66 4.00
C PRO A 26 -5.57 10.39 5.07
N TYR A 27 -5.49 9.19 5.64
CA TYR A 27 -4.79 9.01 6.92
C TYR A 27 -3.26 9.18 6.84
N LEU A 28 -2.56 8.43 5.98
CA LEU A 28 -1.11 8.58 5.85
C LEU A 28 -0.73 9.92 5.21
N HIS A 29 -1.57 10.43 4.31
CA HIS A 29 -1.43 11.78 3.78
C HIS A 29 -1.45 12.83 4.90
N ASP A 30 -2.40 12.77 5.82
CA ASP A 30 -2.47 13.70 6.96
C ASP A 30 -1.26 13.55 7.90
N LEU A 31 -0.97 12.32 8.34
CA LEU A 31 0.05 12.04 9.36
C LEU A 31 1.49 12.33 8.88
N ILE A 32 1.81 11.95 7.65
CA ILE A 32 3.21 11.95 7.15
C ILE A 32 3.45 13.12 6.19
N ARG A 33 2.47 13.45 5.33
CA ARG A 33 2.63 14.58 4.39
C ARG A 33 2.18 15.91 5.00
N ALA A 34 0.93 16.06 5.42
CA ALA A 34 0.40 17.34 5.89
C ALA A 34 1.05 17.78 7.21
N LYS A 35 1.10 16.89 8.20
CA LYS A 35 1.68 17.15 9.53
C LYS A 35 3.17 16.84 9.62
N GLY A 36 3.66 15.92 8.79
CA GLY A 36 5.07 15.47 8.81
C GLY A 36 5.98 16.20 7.83
N GLY A 37 5.43 16.88 6.82
CA GLY A 37 6.20 17.63 5.83
C GLY A 37 6.80 16.80 4.69
N ALA A 38 6.46 15.51 4.59
CA ALA A 38 6.89 14.69 3.45
C ALA A 38 6.18 15.11 2.16
N TYR A 39 6.84 14.96 1.01
CA TYR A 39 6.18 15.18 -0.28
C TYR A 39 5.18 14.07 -0.62
N GLY A 40 5.40 12.83 -0.19
CA GLY A 40 4.48 11.74 -0.47
C GLY A 40 4.53 10.67 0.60
N ALA A 41 3.41 9.98 0.80
CA ALA A 41 3.32 8.84 1.69
C ALA A 41 2.17 7.93 1.25
N GLY A 42 2.29 6.64 1.53
CA GLY A 42 1.23 5.70 1.24
C GLY A 42 1.62 4.25 1.42
N LEU A 43 0.74 3.40 0.90
CA LEU A 43 0.90 1.95 0.81
C LEU A 43 0.96 1.54 -0.65
N MET A 44 1.88 0.64 -0.95
CA MET A 44 1.96 -0.07 -2.22
C MET A 44 1.55 -1.52 -2.01
N VAL A 45 0.77 -2.06 -2.96
CA VAL A 45 0.44 -3.48 -3.05
C VAL A 45 0.62 -3.86 -4.51
N ASP A 46 1.54 -4.78 -4.80
CA ASP A 46 1.75 -5.26 -6.15
C ASP A 46 0.94 -6.55 -6.44
N LYS A 47 1.02 -7.03 -7.68
CA LYS A 47 0.30 -8.22 -8.13
C LYS A 47 0.89 -9.54 -7.64
N TYR A 48 2.13 -9.52 -7.15
CA TYR A 48 2.81 -10.69 -6.61
C TYR A 48 2.57 -10.83 -5.11
N GLY A 49 1.77 -9.93 -4.54
CA GLY A 49 1.53 -9.92 -3.11
C GLY A 49 2.68 -9.28 -2.34
N ASN A 50 3.49 -8.40 -2.92
CA ASN A 50 4.33 -7.54 -2.09
C ASN A 50 3.50 -6.36 -1.61
N ILE A 51 3.48 -6.16 -0.30
CA ILE A 51 2.89 -4.98 0.32
C ILE A 51 3.95 -4.22 1.08
N GLY A 52 3.89 -2.89 1.03
CA GLY A 52 4.75 -2.07 1.88
C GLY A 52 4.29 -0.64 2.03
N THR A 53 4.79 0.00 3.07
CA THR A 53 4.65 1.44 3.28
C THR A 53 5.81 2.19 2.64
N TYR A 54 5.54 3.41 2.16
CA TYR A 54 6.57 4.31 1.65
C TYR A 54 6.31 5.75 2.06
N SER A 55 7.38 6.53 2.11
CA SER A 55 7.35 7.98 2.08
C SER A 55 8.40 8.49 1.10
N TYR A 56 8.20 9.69 0.59
CA TYR A 56 9.02 10.26 -0.47
C TYR A 56 9.32 11.74 -0.18
N ARG A 57 10.60 12.11 -0.28
CA ARG A 57 11.15 13.39 0.19
C ARG A 57 10.66 13.72 1.60
N ASP A 58 10.79 12.75 2.47
CA ASP A 58 10.36 12.82 3.87
C ASP A 58 11.51 13.32 4.74
N PRO A 59 11.33 14.39 5.53
CA PRO A 59 12.37 14.85 6.44
C PRO A 59 12.52 13.96 7.68
N ASN A 60 11.63 12.99 7.93
CA ASN A 60 11.60 12.17 9.15
C ASN A 60 11.87 10.69 8.86
N ILE A 61 12.54 10.02 9.80
CA ILE A 61 12.71 8.54 9.79
C ILE A 61 11.86 7.94 10.91
N GLU A 62 12.22 8.18 12.17
CA GLU A 62 11.55 7.66 13.37
C GLU A 62 10.04 7.93 13.36
N LYS A 63 9.64 9.21 13.29
CA LYS A 63 8.22 9.62 13.29
C LYS A 63 7.41 8.96 12.17
N THR A 64 8.02 8.74 11.01
CA THR A 64 7.36 8.09 9.88
C THR A 64 7.18 6.59 10.12
N VAL A 65 8.20 5.92 10.67
CA VAL A 65 8.11 4.51 11.09
C VAL A 65 7.02 4.34 12.17
N GLU A 66 6.96 5.23 13.15
CA GLU A 66 5.91 5.24 14.17
C GLU A 66 4.51 5.43 13.57
N ASN A 67 4.36 6.34 12.60
CA ASN A 67 3.08 6.55 11.93
C ASN A 67 2.63 5.33 11.12
N TYR A 68 3.55 4.56 10.53
CA TYR A 68 3.19 3.29 9.90
C TYR A 68 2.67 2.26 10.91
N LYS A 69 3.23 2.22 12.12
CA LYS A 69 2.78 1.31 13.18
C LYS A 69 1.35 1.59 13.66
N LYS A 70 0.80 2.76 13.37
CA LYS A 70 -0.59 3.14 13.70
C LYS A 70 -1.63 2.60 12.70
N ILE A 71 -1.22 1.96 11.60
CA ILE A 71 -2.16 1.47 10.58
C ILE A 71 -3.21 0.50 11.15
N PRO A 72 -2.88 -0.49 12.01
CA PRO A 72 -3.88 -1.33 12.65
C PRO A 72 -4.90 -0.54 13.48
N ASP A 73 -4.45 0.47 14.23
CA ASP A 73 -5.32 1.32 15.05
C ASP A 73 -6.23 2.20 14.18
N ILE A 74 -5.71 2.71 13.06
CA ILE A 74 -6.50 3.44 12.06
C ILE A 74 -7.62 2.56 11.51
N LEU A 75 -7.33 1.28 11.23
CA LEU A 75 -8.33 0.33 10.74
C LEU A 75 -9.37 0.00 11.80
N GLU A 76 -8.96 -0.25 13.04
CA GLU A 76 -9.88 -0.54 14.15
C GLU A 76 -10.86 0.59 14.41
N ASN A 77 -10.38 1.83 14.30
CA ASN A 77 -11.18 3.04 14.50
C ASN A 77 -11.76 3.61 13.19
N LEU A 78 -11.67 2.88 12.08
CA LEU A 78 -12.14 3.34 10.79
C LEU A 78 -13.66 3.58 10.83
N ARG A 79 -14.07 4.79 10.46
CA ARG A 79 -15.46 5.18 10.29
C ARG A 79 -15.56 5.87 8.93
N LEU A 80 -16.32 5.25 8.02
CA LEU A 80 -16.62 5.79 6.69
C LEU A 80 -18.12 5.71 6.49
N ASP A 81 -18.72 6.82 6.05
CA ASP A 81 -20.10 6.80 5.57
C ASP A 81 -20.21 5.88 4.33
N PRO A 82 -21.34 5.22 4.09
CA PRO A 82 -21.54 4.39 2.91
C PRO A 82 -21.19 5.08 1.57
N ASN A 83 -21.40 6.39 1.45
CA ASN A 83 -21.02 7.14 0.24
C ASN A 83 -19.51 7.27 0.08
N ASP A 84 -18.77 7.49 1.17
CA ASP A 84 -17.32 7.59 1.13
C ASP A 84 -16.69 6.25 0.76
N LEU A 85 -17.17 5.15 1.35
CA LEU A 85 -16.74 3.81 0.96
C LEU A 85 -17.05 3.53 -0.52
N LYS A 86 -18.24 3.92 -1.00
CA LYS A 86 -18.62 3.80 -2.41
C LYS A 86 -17.68 4.59 -3.32
N ASN A 87 -17.33 5.83 -2.96
CA ASN A 87 -16.40 6.66 -3.71
C ASN A 87 -15.00 6.05 -3.76
N GLN A 88 -14.52 5.48 -2.65
CA GLN A 88 -13.24 4.76 -2.60
C GLN A 88 -13.23 3.54 -3.53
N LYS A 89 -14.32 2.75 -3.54
CA LYS A 89 -14.49 1.63 -4.49
C LYS A 89 -14.46 2.09 -5.95
N ILE A 90 -15.22 3.15 -6.28
CA ILE A 90 -15.26 3.71 -7.64
C ILE A 90 -13.87 4.17 -8.07
N SER A 91 -13.19 4.94 -7.21
CA SER A 91 -11.83 5.43 -7.47
C SER A 91 -10.86 4.27 -7.72
N LYS A 92 -10.90 3.24 -6.87
CA LYS A 92 -10.05 2.06 -7.01
C LYS A 92 -10.34 1.28 -8.28
N MET A 93 -11.60 0.98 -8.59
CA MET A 93 -11.99 0.29 -9.83
C MET A 93 -11.60 1.11 -11.06
N GLY A 94 -11.83 2.43 -11.03
CA GLY A 94 -11.44 3.36 -12.09
C GLY A 94 -9.93 3.35 -12.35
N SER A 95 -9.11 3.09 -11.33
CA SER A 95 -7.66 2.96 -11.50
C SER A 95 -7.25 1.76 -12.38
N TYR A 96 -8.06 0.70 -12.40
CA TYR A 96 -7.86 -0.48 -13.25
C TYR A 96 -8.52 -0.36 -14.62
N LEU A 97 -9.57 0.45 -14.72
CA LEU A 97 -10.40 0.62 -15.92
C LEU A 97 -10.07 1.88 -16.72
N LYS A 98 -8.88 2.44 -16.54
CA LYS A 98 -8.44 3.64 -17.27
C LYS A 98 -8.46 3.38 -18.78
N PRO A 99 -8.89 4.35 -19.61
CA PRO A 99 -8.72 4.27 -21.05
C PRO A 99 -7.26 4.02 -21.42
N GLN A 100 -7.04 3.10 -22.36
CA GLN A 100 -5.71 2.73 -22.84
C GLN A 100 -5.65 2.91 -24.34
N SER A 101 -4.49 3.37 -24.84
CA SER A 101 -4.18 3.33 -26.26
C SER A 101 -4.14 1.89 -26.78
N ILE A 102 -4.27 1.70 -28.09
CA ILE A 102 -4.17 0.38 -28.72
C ILE A 102 -2.84 -0.29 -28.35
N GLN A 103 -1.73 0.45 -28.45
CA GLN A 103 -0.41 -0.05 -28.08
C GLN A 103 -0.35 -0.54 -26.63
N ALA A 104 -0.89 0.22 -25.68
CA ALA A 104 -0.90 -0.18 -24.27
C ALA A 104 -1.75 -1.45 -24.02
N LYS A 105 -2.87 -1.60 -24.74
CA LYS A 105 -3.70 -2.82 -24.67
C LYS A 105 -2.94 -4.02 -25.21
N THR A 106 -2.31 -3.91 -26.38
CA THR A 106 -1.51 -5.00 -26.98
C THR A 106 -0.34 -5.42 -26.09
N SER A 107 0.39 -4.45 -25.52
CA SER A 107 1.48 -4.77 -24.59
C SER A 107 0.98 -5.50 -23.33
N LEU A 108 -0.15 -5.07 -22.77
CA LEU A 108 -0.74 -5.73 -21.60
C LEU A 108 -1.22 -7.15 -21.93
N ASP A 109 -1.82 -7.35 -23.11
CA ASP A 109 -2.29 -8.65 -23.57
C ASP A 109 -1.12 -9.63 -23.77
N PHE A 110 -0.05 -9.16 -24.40
CA PHE A 110 1.18 -9.96 -24.55
C PHE A 110 1.80 -10.33 -23.20
N LEU A 111 1.89 -9.39 -22.26
CA LEU A 111 2.37 -9.68 -20.90
C LEU A 111 1.50 -10.71 -20.19
N ARG A 112 0.17 -10.64 -20.33
CA ARG A 112 -0.75 -11.62 -19.77
C ARG A 112 -0.52 -13.01 -20.35
N TYR A 113 -0.39 -13.11 -21.66
CA TYR A 113 -0.07 -14.36 -22.35
C TYR A 113 1.23 -14.98 -21.81
N LEU A 114 2.31 -14.19 -21.72
CA LEU A 114 3.60 -14.67 -21.18
C LEU A 114 3.53 -15.11 -19.72
N GLN A 115 2.68 -14.48 -18.91
CA GLN A 115 2.57 -14.75 -17.48
C GLN A 115 1.46 -15.75 -17.13
N GLY A 116 0.68 -16.22 -18.11
CA GLY A 116 -0.47 -17.10 -17.89
C GLY A 116 -1.64 -16.42 -17.18
N PHE A 117 -1.68 -15.08 -17.13
CA PHE A 117 -2.73 -14.33 -16.46
C PHE A 117 -3.96 -14.19 -17.34
N SER A 118 -5.15 -14.38 -16.75
CA SER A 118 -6.41 -14.35 -17.48
C SER A 118 -7.22 -13.08 -17.22
N TYR A 119 -8.13 -12.74 -18.15
CA TYR A 119 -9.12 -11.68 -17.93
C TYR A 119 -10.02 -11.94 -16.71
N LYS A 120 -10.16 -13.20 -16.30
CA LYS A 120 -10.92 -13.61 -15.11
C LYS A 120 -10.37 -12.97 -13.84
N GLU A 121 -9.06 -12.81 -13.70
CA GLU A 121 -8.45 -12.18 -12.52
C GLU A 121 -8.85 -10.71 -12.37
N LEU A 122 -8.92 -9.97 -13.49
CA LEU A 122 -9.40 -8.60 -13.46
C LEU A 122 -10.88 -8.54 -13.08
N HIS A 123 -11.69 -9.45 -13.64
CA HIS A 123 -13.10 -9.55 -13.30
C HIS A 123 -13.30 -9.83 -11.80
N ASP A 124 -12.63 -10.84 -11.26
CA ASP A 124 -12.76 -11.25 -9.86
C ASP A 124 -12.28 -10.14 -8.91
N LYS A 125 -11.19 -9.45 -9.25
CA LYS A 125 -10.71 -8.27 -8.50
C LYS A 125 -11.73 -7.15 -8.47
N LEU A 126 -12.34 -6.82 -9.61
CA LEU A 126 -13.39 -5.80 -9.68
C LEU A 126 -14.64 -6.23 -8.90
N PHE A 127 -14.99 -7.52 -8.95
CA PHE A 127 -16.12 -8.09 -8.22
C PHE A 127 -15.89 -8.03 -6.70
N ASP A 128 -14.71 -8.41 -6.22
CA ASP A 128 -14.35 -8.34 -4.80
C ASP A 128 -14.38 -6.90 -4.28
N ILE A 129 -13.78 -5.96 -5.02
CA ILE A 129 -13.78 -4.53 -4.66
C ILE A 129 -15.20 -3.97 -4.62
N LYS A 130 -16.03 -4.30 -5.61
CA LYS A 130 -17.43 -3.86 -5.66
C LYS A 130 -18.21 -4.32 -4.42
N ASN A 131 -18.02 -5.57 -4.03
CA ASN A 131 -18.79 -6.21 -2.95
C ASN A 131 -18.17 -6.08 -1.56
N ALA A 132 -16.97 -5.50 -1.42
CA ALA A 132 -16.31 -5.30 -0.13
C ALA A 132 -17.16 -4.49 0.86
N SER A 133 -17.35 -4.97 2.08
CA SER A 133 -17.94 -4.20 3.18
C SER A 133 -16.89 -3.35 3.91
N LEU A 134 -17.33 -2.45 4.79
CA LEU A 134 -16.39 -1.75 5.67
C LEU A 134 -15.70 -2.72 6.63
N ASP A 135 -16.45 -3.70 7.16
CA ASP A 135 -15.92 -4.70 8.08
C ASP A 135 -14.84 -5.57 7.43
N ASP A 136 -14.98 -5.90 6.14
CA ASP A 136 -13.93 -6.60 5.37
C ASP A 136 -12.61 -5.83 5.39
N ILE A 137 -12.67 -4.48 5.36
CA ILE A 137 -11.49 -3.61 5.41
C ILE A 137 -10.93 -3.53 6.83
N ILE A 138 -11.79 -3.38 7.84
CA ILE A 138 -11.39 -3.32 9.26
C ILE A 138 -10.71 -4.63 9.68
N ASN A 139 -11.21 -5.78 9.22
CA ASN A 139 -10.66 -7.11 9.51
C ASN A 139 -9.26 -7.33 8.93
N LEU A 140 -8.76 -6.44 8.06
CA LEU A 140 -7.36 -6.47 7.60
C LEU A 140 -6.38 -5.97 8.66
N LYS A 141 -6.82 -5.42 9.80
CA LYS A 141 -5.95 -4.88 10.87
C LYS A 141 -4.88 -5.88 11.32
N ASP A 142 -5.25 -7.14 11.51
CA ASP A 142 -4.32 -8.20 11.93
C ASP A 142 -3.34 -8.56 10.81
N SER A 143 -3.79 -8.45 9.56
CA SER A 143 -2.92 -8.65 8.40
C SER A 143 -1.86 -7.56 8.33
N TYR A 144 -2.26 -6.29 8.50
CA TYR A 144 -1.33 -5.17 8.56
C TYR A 144 -0.38 -5.27 9.75
N LYS A 145 -0.87 -5.69 10.92
CA LYS A 145 -0.02 -5.94 12.10
C LYS A 145 1.07 -6.96 11.75
N ASN A 146 0.68 -8.12 11.22
CA ASN A 146 1.63 -9.16 10.81
C ASN A 146 2.65 -8.67 9.76
N ILE A 147 2.21 -7.85 8.80
CA ILE A 147 3.08 -7.27 7.76
C ILE A 147 4.11 -6.30 8.38
N LEU A 148 3.66 -5.42 9.29
CA LEU A 148 4.52 -4.43 9.93
C LEU A 148 5.49 -5.09 10.92
N ASP A 149 5.07 -6.17 11.58
CA ASP A 149 5.89 -6.94 12.52
C ASP A 149 7.07 -7.66 11.83
N LYS A 150 7.04 -7.85 10.50
CA LYS A 150 8.22 -8.32 9.74
C LYS A 150 9.38 -7.31 9.76
N ASN A 151 9.11 -6.04 10.10
CA ASN A 151 10.09 -4.97 10.31
C ASN A 151 11.14 -4.78 9.17
N ASN A 152 10.78 -5.09 7.93
CA ASN A 152 11.65 -4.90 6.77
C ASN A 152 11.74 -3.41 6.39
N LEU A 153 12.70 -2.69 6.96
CA LEU A 153 12.89 -1.26 6.74
C LEU A 153 14.10 -0.98 5.84
N THR A 154 13.93 -0.06 4.90
CA THR A 154 15.02 0.49 4.09
C THR A 154 14.80 1.97 3.93
N VAL A 155 15.85 2.76 4.17
CA VAL A 155 15.84 4.21 4.04
C VAL A 155 17.00 4.63 3.15
N PHE A 156 16.71 5.53 2.22
CA PHE A 156 17.69 6.18 1.36
C PHE A 156 17.60 7.69 1.59
N GLY A 157 18.72 8.33 1.96
CA GLY A 157 18.71 9.75 2.27
C GLY A 157 19.98 10.25 2.93
N ASN A 158 19.83 11.35 3.67
CA ASN A 158 20.95 12.04 4.30
C ASN A 158 21.68 11.16 5.33
N ARG A 159 23.01 11.11 5.20
CA ARG A 159 23.92 10.30 6.02
C ARG A 159 23.78 10.59 7.52
N GLU A 160 23.73 11.86 7.92
CA GLU A 160 23.66 12.27 9.32
C GLU A 160 22.34 11.81 9.95
N LYS A 161 21.21 12.05 9.29
CA LYS A 161 19.89 11.60 9.77
C LYS A 161 19.81 10.08 9.92
N ILE A 162 20.37 9.32 8.98
CA ILE A 162 20.40 7.85 9.08
C ILE A 162 21.27 7.41 10.28
N ARG A 163 22.41 8.07 10.52
CA ARG A 163 23.29 7.75 11.65
C ARG A 163 22.67 8.12 13.00
N GLU A 164 21.93 9.23 13.09
CA GLU A 164 21.14 9.59 14.28
C GLU A 164 20.09 8.52 14.60
N ASN A 165 19.53 7.90 13.56
CA ASN A 165 18.49 6.86 13.65
C ASN A 165 19.07 5.43 13.52
N LYS A 166 20.37 5.22 13.81
CA LYS A 166 21.07 3.94 13.55
C LYS A 166 20.41 2.72 14.20
N ASN A 167 19.70 2.90 15.32
CA ASN A 167 19.05 1.81 16.05
C ASN A 167 17.90 1.15 15.28
N TYR A 168 17.43 1.77 14.18
CA TYR A 168 16.42 1.20 13.29
C TYR A 168 16.99 0.27 12.21
N PHE A 169 18.33 0.19 12.07
CA PHE A 169 18.96 -0.46 10.92
C PHE A 169 20.00 -1.49 11.37
N ASP A 170 19.85 -2.72 10.89
CA ASP A 170 20.87 -3.77 11.07
C ASP A 170 22.12 -3.50 10.22
N LYS A 171 21.96 -2.76 9.12
CA LYS A 171 23.03 -2.44 8.17
C LYS A 171 22.87 -1.02 7.64
N ILE A 172 23.94 -0.24 7.72
CA ILE A 172 24.06 1.08 7.09
C ILE A 172 25.17 0.97 6.04
N ILE A 173 24.84 1.31 4.79
CA ILE A 173 25.79 1.33 3.67
C ILE A 173 26.02 2.78 3.31
N ASP A 174 27.28 3.21 3.39
CA ASP A 174 27.69 4.50 2.85
C ASP A 174 27.94 4.33 1.35
N LEU A 175 27.33 5.19 0.54
CA LEU A 175 27.58 5.22 -0.89
C LEU A 175 28.70 6.23 -1.11
N ASP A 176 29.93 5.75 -1.11
CA ASP A 176 31.08 6.58 -1.45
C ASP A 176 30.94 7.06 -2.91
N SER A 177 31.19 8.36 -3.11
CA SER A 177 31.23 9.01 -4.42
C SER A 177 32.62 8.84 -5.05
#